data_AF-A0A1V6PQC6-F1
#
_entry.id   AF-A0A1V6PQC6-F1
#
_cell.length_a   1.000
_cell.length_b   1.000
_cell.length_c   1.000
_cell.angle_alpha   90.00
_cell.angle_beta   90.00
_cell.angle_gamma   90.00
#
_symmetry.space_group_name_H-M   'P 1'
#
loop_
_entity.id
_entity.type
_entity.pdbx_description
1 polymer ?
#
loop_
_entity_poly.entity_id
_entity_poly.type
_entity_poly.pdbx_seq_one_letter_code
_entity_poly.pdbx_strand_id
1 'polypeptide(L)'
;MCNCIPRALELCFLDNAFAIQDDRNKLLTTGDLSTSKGAIVIRAAEIDLATYIKFAGSIATCFGGACDVNGIKEFFLDYLRQSQQSISDQLKSIFEPWATHFTGMRQQLDSLGPSLDAARHASQDIQSQIKTLGVPACKDQNKCAKDTLKKFNENVSKSIQLQLAINKDKDAIPRILSVISRMSDFIKRVEDAASTTPNIEGLVNLITEQKIKKLSDIVEILQVTKDLPNLVKDLHHHMPTITQFTLALNQRAQAINDSIASVVSDSWTQQADVMSDETRQNIISIQSKFRDRISPTIADIKTKMSAIQDFLSALPFNGGVPSSEVKVASYGRWSPVAMNMPCSRWATKNYEASGFKGSFGYPQFYNCLYEETIKWPNHHIPYVRIQFV
;
A
#
# COMPACT_ATOMS: atom_id res chain seq x y z
N MET A 1 -28.84 -42.53 11.12
CA MET A 1 -29.31 -42.01 9.82
C MET A 1 -29.38 -40.50 9.92
N CYS A 2 -28.50 -39.76 9.23
CA CYS A 2 -28.56 -38.30 9.21
C CYS A 2 -29.74 -37.86 8.32
N ASN A 3 -30.58 -36.93 8.78
CA ASN A 3 -31.66 -36.37 7.97
C ASN A 3 -31.08 -35.44 6.88
N CYS A 4 -31.61 -35.53 5.66
CA CYS A 4 -31.13 -34.85 4.44
C CYS A 4 -31.46 -33.34 4.37
N ILE A 5 -31.29 -32.60 5.47
CA ILE A 5 -31.27 -31.13 5.44
C ILE A 5 -29.79 -30.71 5.48
N PRO A 6 -29.30 -29.82 4.59
CA PRO A 6 -27.87 -29.50 4.48
C PRO A 6 -27.20 -29.14 5.83
N ARG A 7 -27.89 -28.38 6.68
CA ARG A 7 -27.44 -28.06 8.05
C ARG A 7 -27.38 -29.27 8.97
N ALA A 8 -28.36 -30.16 8.87
CA ALA A 8 -28.39 -31.40 9.64
C ALA A 8 -27.31 -32.39 9.17
N LEU A 9 -26.95 -32.36 7.88
CA LEU A 9 -25.86 -33.16 7.34
C LEU A 9 -24.50 -32.64 7.83
N GLU A 10 -24.20 -31.35 7.71
CA GLU A 10 -22.93 -30.78 8.17
C GLU A 10 -22.73 -30.98 9.68
N LEU A 11 -23.77 -30.70 10.49
CA LEU A 11 -23.74 -30.96 11.93
C LEU A 11 -23.55 -32.46 12.23
N CYS A 12 -24.25 -33.36 11.53
CA CYS A 12 -24.07 -34.80 11.71
C CYS A 12 -22.63 -35.22 11.40
N PHE A 13 -22.00 -34.69 10.35
CA PHE A 13 -20.60 -35.00 10.03
C PHE A 13 -19.62 -34.47 11.07
N LEU A 14 -19.83 -33.23 11.56
CA LEU A 14 -19.02 -32.64 12.63
C LEU A 14 -19.18 -33.40 13.95
N ASP A 15 -20.40 -33.77 14.32
CA ASP A 15 -20.73 -34.56 15.51
C ASP A 15 -20.14 -35.98 15.46
N ASN A 16 -19.91 -36.50 14.24
CA ASN A 16 -19.21 -37.77 14.01
C ASN A 16 -17.69 -37.58 13.76
N ALA A 17 -17.12 -36.43 14.13
CA ALA A 17 -15.69 -36.11 14.06
C ALA A 17 -15.06 -36.16 12.66
N PHE A 18 -15.86 -36.05 11.58
CA PHE A 18 -15.31 -35.85 10.25
C PHE A 18 -14.86 -34.40 10.10
N ALA A 19 -13.54 -34.17 10.18
CA ALA A 19 -12.97 -32.85 9.96
C ALA A 19 -13.29 -32.35 8.53
N ILE A 20 -13.73 -31.09 8.43
CA ILE A 20 -13.85 -30.41 7.14
C ILE A 20 -12.53 -29.70 6.88
N GLN A 21 -11.91 -30.03 5.76
CA GLN A 21 -10.73 -29.36 5.22
C GLN A 21 -11.15 -28.34 4.15
N ASP A 22 -10.31 -27.33 3.92
CA ASP A 22 -10.49 -26.35 2.87
C ASP A 22 -9.15 -25.90 2.27
N ASP A 23 -9.22 -25.26 1.09
CA ASP A 23 -8.07 -24.61 0.46
C ASP A 23 -8.12 -23.07 0.50
N ARG A 24 -8.84 -22.49 1.47
CA ARG A 24 -8.97 -21.03 1.63
C ARG A 24 -7.63 -20.33 1.72
N ASN A 25 -6.67 -20.93 2.42
CA ASN A 25 -5.33 -20.36 2.57
C ASN A 25 -4.60 -20.19 1.23
N LYS A 26 -4.84 -21.07 0.23
CA LYS A 26 -4.23 -20.92 -1.09
C LYS A 26 -4.69 -19.65 -1.79
N LEU A 27 -5.95 -19.25 -1.60
CA LEU A 27 -6.47 -17.98 -2.13
C LEU A 27 -5.75 -16.79 -1.52
N LEU A 28 -5.46 -16.83 -0.21
CA LEU A 28 -4.83 -15.73 0.53
C LEU A 28 -3.33 -15.62 0.27
N THR A 29 -2.63 -16.74 0.07
CA THR A 29 -1.16 -16.73 -0.09
C THR A 29 -0.76 -16.51 -1.54
N THR A 30 -1.39 -17.22 -2.48
CA THR A 30 -0.92 -17.31 -3.87
C THR A 30 -2.02 -17.09 -4.92
N GLY A 31 -3.28 -17.07 -4.51
CA GLY A 31 -4.43 -16.94 -5.39
C GLY A 31 -5.00 -15.52 -5.47
N ASP A 32 -6.28 -15.47 -5.82
CA ASP A 32 -7.03 -14.25 -6.13
C ASP A 32 -7.08 -13.21 -5.00
N LEU A 33 -6.96 -13.66 -3.75
CA LEU A 33 -6.99 -12.81 -2.56
C LEU A 33 -5.59 -12.44 -2.05
N SER A 34 -4.53 -12.86 -2.73
CA SER A 34 -3.16 -12.58 -2.34
C SER A 34 -2.79 -11.12 -2.58
N THR A 35 -2.27 -10.46 -1.55
CA THR A 35 -1.68 -9.12 -1.61
C THR A 35 -0.22 -9.13 -2.10
N SER A 36 0.29 -10.30 -2.50
CA SER A 36 1.61 -10.42 -3.11
C SER A 36 1.74 -9.51 -4.33
N LYS A 37 2.96 -9.02 -4.59
CA LYS A 37 3.29 -8.09 -5.68
C LYS A 37 2.63 -6.69 -5.55
N GLY A 38 2.30 -6.26 -4.34
CA GLY A 38 1.81 -4.91 -4.07
C GLY A 38 0.34 -4.68 -4.44
N ALA A 39 -0.43 -5.75 -4.60
CA ALA A 39 -1.87 -5.65 -4.84
C ALA A 39 -2.61 -5.29 -3.55
N ILE A 40 -3.56 -4.36 -3.66
CA ILE A 40 -4.51 -4.06 -2.58
C ILE A 40 -5.73 -4.96 -2.82
N VAL A 41 -6.11 -5.75 -1.82
CA VAL A 41 -7.28 -6.62 -1.88
C VAL A 41 -8.18 -6.31 -0.69
N ILE A 42 -9.43 -5.98 -0.98
CA ILE A 42 -10.44 -5.69 0.04
C ILE A 42 -11.59 -6.65 -0.13
N ARG A 43 -11.89 -7.40 0.93
CA ARG A 43 -12.85 -8.50 0.90
C ARG A 43 -14.18 -8.08 1.51
N ALA A 44 -15.28 -8.47 0.88
CA ALA A 44 -16.60 -8.42 1.49
C ALA A 44 -16.79 -9.59 2.49
N ALA A 45 -17.96 -9.71 3.08
CA ALA A 45 -18.29 -10.84 3.92
C ALA A 45 -18.26 -12.14 3.10
N GLU A 46 -17.82 -13.21 3.73
CA GLU A 46 -17.81 -14.53 3.10
C GLU A 46 -19.24 -15.04 2.96
N ILE A 47 -19.57 -15.58 1.78
CA ILE A 47 -20.80 -16.32 1.53
C ILE A 47 -20.50 -17.77 1.86
N ASP A 48 -20.72 -18.11 3.12
CA ASP A 48 -20.59 -19.45 3.66
C ASP A 48 -21.89 -20.27 3.50
N LEU A 49 -21.87 -21.53 3.91
CA LEU A 49 -23.05 -22.39 3.84
C LEU A 49 -24.23 -21.82 4.63
N ALA A 50 -23.99 -21.20 5.79
CA ALA A 50 -25.04 -20.60 6.60
C ALA A 50 -25.73 -19.44 5.86
N THR A 51 -24.94 -18.60 5.19
CA THR A 51 -25.41 -17.49 4.35
C THR A 51 -26.20 -18.01 3.16
N TYR A 52 -25.72 -19.07 2.50
CA TYR A 52 -26.45 -19.72 1.41
C TYR A 52 -27.81 -20.28 1.87
N ILE A 53 -27.85 -20.96 3.02
CA ILE A 53 -29.09 -21.50 3.59
C ILE A 53 -30.08 -20.38 3.91
N LYS A 54 -29.61 -19.27 4.49
CA LYS A 54 -30.44 -18.09 4.74
C LYS A 54 -31.01 -17.52 3.45
N PHE A 55 -30.18 -17.35 2.42
CA PHE A 55 -30.63 -16.86 1.11
C PHE A 55 -31.67 -17.79 0.49
N ALA A 56 -31.38 -19.09 0.44
CA ALA A 56 -32.29 -20.11 -0.10
C ALA A 56 -33.64 -20.11 0.64
N GLY A 57 -33.62 -19.95 1.97
CA GLY A 57 -34.82 -19.79 2.79
C GLY A 57 -35.62 -18.54 2.41
N SER A 58 -34.95 -17.38 2.25
CA SER A 58 -35.61 -16.13 1.87
C SER A 58 -36.27 -16.18 0.49
N ILE A 59 -35.75 -16.96 -0.46
CA ILE A 59 -36.32 -17.07 -1.82
C ILE A 59 -37.27 -18.28 -1.99
N ALA A 60 -37.35 -19.18 -1.01
CA ALA A 60 -38.10 -20.44 -1.13
C ALA A 60 -39.59 -20.22 -1.46
N THR A 61 -40.19 -19.18 -0.87
CA THR A 61 -41.60 -18.83 -1.07
C THR A 61 -41.90 -18.31 -2.48
N CYS A 62 -40.88 -17.76 -3.17
CA CYS A 62 -41.01 -17.27 -4.54
C CYS A 62 -41.22 -18.42 -5.55
N PHE A 63 -40.71 -19.62 -5.29
CA PHE A 63 -40.96 -20.80 -6.13
C PHE A 63 -42.39 -21.31 -6.04
N GLY A 64 -43.10 -21.00 -4.95
CA GLY A 64 -44.51 -21.34 -4.74
C GLY A 64 -45.50 -20.27 -5.24
N GLY A 65 -45.02 -19.20 -5.88
CA GLY A 65 -45.86 -18.12 -6.42
C GLY A 65 -46.18 -16.97 -5.45
N ALA A 66 -45.79 -17.06 -4.18
CA ALA A 66 -45.96 -16.01 -3.18
C ALA A 66 -44.60 -15.56 -2.65
N CYS A 67 -43.95 -14.65 -3.37
CA CYS A 67 -42.59 -14.23 -3.06
C CYS A 67 -42.53 -13.29 -1.85
N ASP A 68 -41.76 -13.66 -0.81
CA ASP A 68 -41.51 -12.79 0.34
C ASP A 68 -40.41 -11.77 0.03
N VAL A 69 -40.81 -10.69 -0.62
CA VAL A 69 -39.92 -9.59 -0.99
C VAL A 69 -39.25 -8.94 0.23
N ASN A 70 -39.91 -8.91 1.39
CA ASN A 70 -39.34 -8.31 2.60
C ASN A 70 -38.27 -9.20 3.23
N GLY A 71 -38.49 -10.52 3.29
CA GLY A 71 -37.47 -11.47 3.73
C GLY A 71 -36.23 -11.50 2.83
N ILE A 72 -36.40 -11.32 1.51
CA ILE A 72 -35.28 -11.15 0.57
C ILE A 72 -34.52 -9.85 0.86
N LYS A 73 -35.23 -8.74 1.06
CA LYS A 73 -34.62 -7.45 1.41
C LYS A 73 -33.80 -7.55 2.70
N GLU A 74 -34.36 -8.11 3.75
CA GLU A 74 -33.69 -8.27 5.04
C GLU A 74 -32.40 -9.09 4.92
N PHE A 75 -32.44 -10.20 4.19
CA PHE A 75 -31.25 -11.01 3.93
C PHE A 75 -30.12 -10.18 3.30
N PHE A 76 -30.41 -9.46 2.20
CA PHE A 76 -29.40 -8.66 1.52
C PHE A 76 -28.90 -7.50 2.39
N LEU A 77 -29.78 -6.87 3.19
CA LEU A 77 -29.37 -5.83 4.12
C LEU A 77 -28.38 -6.35 5.16
N ASP A 78 -28.66 -7.52 5.74
CA ASP A 78 -27.77 -8.12 6.74
C ASP A 78 -26.43 -8.54 6.14
N TYR A 79 -26.43 -9.12 4.94
CA TYR A 79 -25.20 -9.47 4.23
C TYR A 79 -24.38 -8.23 3.84
N LEU A 80 -25.03 -7.18 3.33
CA LEU A 80 -24.34 -5.95 2.95
C LEU A 80 -23.79 -5.21 4.17
N ARG A 81 -24.51 -5.17 5.29
CA ARG A 81 -23.99 -4.59 6.55
C ARG A 81 -22.74 -5.30 7.03
N GLN A 82 -22.73 -6.64 7.03
CA GLN A 82 -21.55 -7.42 7.39
C GLN A 82 -20.40 -7.18 6.41
N SER A 83 -20.69 -7.16 5.12
CA SER A 83 -19.70 -6.88 4.08
C SER A 83 -19.08 -5.51 4.23
N GLN A 84 -19.92 -4.51 4.50
CA GLN A 84 -19.52 -3.14 4.71
C GLN A 84 -18.63 -3.00 5.94
N GLN A 85 -19.01 -3.60 7.07
CA GLN A 85 -18.19 -3.59 8.28
C GLN A 85 -16.80 -4.20 7.99
N SER A 86 -16.76 -5.37 7.34
CA SER A 86 -15.51 -6.03 6.96
C SER A 86 -14.65 -5.17 6.03
N ILE A 87 -15.27 -4.51 5.05
CA ILE A 87 -14.58 -3.60 4.13
C ILE A 87 -14.05 -2.37 4.86
N SER A 88 -14.85 -1.75 5.73
CA SER A 88 -14.47 -0.57 6.52
C SER A 88 -13.26 -0.88 7.42
N ASP A 89 -13.26 -2.01 8.11
CA ASP A 89 -12.14 -2.42 8.97
C ASP A 89 -10.86 -2.68 8.18
N GLN A 90 -10.96 -3.31 7.00
CA GLN A 90 -9.82 -3.50 6.11
C GLN A 90 -9.30 -2.16 5.55
N LEU A 91 -10.19 -1.25 5.16
CA LEU A 91 -9.81 0.07 4.65
C LEU A 91 -9.08 0.90 5.68
N LYS A 92 -9.56 0.93 6.93
CA LYS A 92 -8.86 1.59 8.04
C LYS A 92 -7.44 1.06 8.19
N SER A 93 -7.28 -0.27 8.18
CA SER A 93 -5.95 -0.89 8.26
C SER A 93 -5.03 -0.54 7.09
N ILE A 94 -5.59 -0.29 5.89
CA ILE A 94 -4.80 0.10 4.70
C ILE A 94 -4.46 1.60 4.75
N PHE A 95 -5.41 2.43 5.17
CA PHE A 95 -5.30 3.89 5.08
C PHE A 95 -4.63 4.54 6.28
N GLU A 96 -4.67 3.96 7.47
CA GLU A 96 -4.02 4.52 8.65
C GLU A 96 -2.50 4.72 8.45
N PRO A 97 -1.75 3.74 7.88
CA PRO A 97 -0.36 3.97 7.50
C PRO A 97 -0.18 5.11 6.47
N TRP A 98 -1.06 5.19 5.47
CA TRP A 98 -0.98 6.23 4.44
C TRP A 98 -1.24 7.63 5.02
N ALA A 99 -2.26 7.75 5.87
CA ALA A 99 -2.57 8.99 6.58
C ALA A 99 -1.40 9.43 7.47
N THR A 100 -0.72 8.48 8.11
CA THR A 100 0.51 8.74 8.89
C THR A 100 1.63 9.28 8.00
N HIS A 101 1.85 8.68 6.82
CA HIS A 101 2.85 9.17 5.86
C HIS A 101 2.51 10.56 5.32
N PHE A 102 1.24 10.84 4.98
CA PHE A 102 0.80 12.17 4.56
C PHE A 102 0.96 13.22 5.66
N THR A 103 0.67 12.86 6.92
CA THR A 103 0.92 13.72 8.08
C THR A 103 2.40 14.01 8.25
N GLY A 104 3.26 12.99 8.12
CA GLY A 104 4.71 13.15 8.18
C GLY A 104 5.23 14.07 7.06
N MET A 105 4.82 13.85 5.81
CA MET A 105 5.18 14.73 4.69
C MET A 105 4.78 16.18 4.92
N ARG A 106 3.56 16.39 5.45
CA ARG A 106 3.06 17.73 5.80
C ARG A 106 3.98 18.42 6.82
N GLN A 107 4.34 17.73 7.90
CA GLN A 107 5.23 18.28 8.93
C GLN A 107 6.62 18.65 8.38
N GLN A 108 7.18 17.81 7.50
CA GLN A 108 8.46 18.10 6.85
C GLN A 108 8.36 19.33 5.92
N LEU A 109 7.25 19.49 5.19
CA LEU A 109 7.02 20.65 4.32
C LEU A 109 6.73 21.94 5.09
N ASP A 110 5.94 21.87 6.16
CA ASP A 110 5.66 23.02 7.03
C ASP A 110 6.95 23.58 7.64
N SER A 111 7.87 22.69 8.02
CA SER A 111 9.20 23.06 8.54
C SER A 111 10.26 23.35 7.48
N LEU A 112 9.97 23.11 6.20
CA LEU A 112 10.89 23.40 5.09
C LEU A 112 10.97 24.89 4.77
N GLY A 113 9.83 25.59 4.79
CA GLY A 113 9.77 27.04 4.53
C GLY A 113 10.72 27.84 5.42
N PRO A 114 10.70 27.64 6.75
CA PRO A 114 11.66 28.26 7.67
C PRO A 114 13.13 27.93 7.35
N SER A 115 13.45 26.71 6.91
CA SER A 115 14.83 26.35 6.55
C SER A 115 15.30 27.04 5.27
N LEU A 116 14.41 27.21 4.28
CA LEU A 116 14.70 27.99 3.08
C LEU A 116 14.94 29.47 3.44
N ASP A 117 14.11 30.04 4.33
CA ASP A 117 14.31 31.40 4.82
C ASP A 117 15.63 31.55 5.59
N ALA A 118 15.98 30.58 6.44
CA ALA A 118 17.25 30.57 7.16
C ALA A 118 18.46 30.55 6.22
N ALA A 119 18.41 29.74 5.15
CA ALA A 119 19.46 29.68 4.14
C ALA A 119 19.60 31.02 3.40
N ARG A 120 18.47 31.63 3.04
CA ARG A 120 18.42 32.96 2.43
C ARG A 120 19.00 34.03 3.35
N HIS A 121 18.59 34.08 4.61
CA HIS A 121 19.07 35.07 5.57
C HIS A 121 20.56 34.92 5.85
N ALA A 122 21.06 33.69 6.01
CA ALA A 122 22.49 33.42 6.13
C ALA A 122 23.26 33.91 4.89
N SER A 123 22.73 33.67 3.69
CA SER A 123 23.32 34.15 2.43
C SER A 123 23.38 35.67 2.34
N GLN A 124 22.30 36.35 2.71
CA GLN A 124 22.21 37.82 2.68
C GLN A 124 23.18 38.46 3.68
N ASP A 125 23.30 37.88 4.87
CA ASP A 125 24.24 38.35 5.89
C ASP A 125 25.69 38.18 5.43
N ILE A 126 26.04 37.02 4.87
CA ILE A 126 27.37 36.78 4.31
C ILE A 126 27.64 37.74 3.14
N GLN A 127 26.67 37.97 2.26
CA GLN A 127 26.80 38.94 1.17
C GLN A 127 27.04 40.37 1.69
N SER A 128 26.33 40.79 2.74
CA SER A 128 26.53 42.09 3.40
C SER A 128 27.94 42.20 3.97
N GLN A 129 28.39 41.18 4.68
CA GLN A 129 29.72 41.16 5.28
C GLN A 129 30.84 41.10 4.25
N ILE A 130 30.67 40.42 3.11
CA ILE A 130 31.65 40.48 2.01
C ILE A 130 31.85 41.92 1.52
N LYS A 131 30.78 42.72 1.46
CA LYS A 131 30.86 44.14 1.10
C LYS A 131 31.59 44.95 2.18
N THR A 132 31.33 44.67 3.46
CA THR A 132 31.96 45.38 4.60
C THR A 132 33.43 45.02 4.80
N LEU A 133 33.77 43.73 4.65
CA LEU A 133 35.13 43.19 4.83
C LEU A 133 36.07 43.57 3.68
N GLY A 134 35.58 44.26 2.65
CA GLY A 134 36.41 44.75 1.56
C GLY A 134 37.15 43.64 0.80
N VAL A 135 36.62 42.41 0.78
CA VAL A 135 37.22 41.30 0.00
C VAL A 135 37.26 41.60 -1.52
N PRO A 136 36.37 42.43 -2.10
CA PRO A 136 36.58 42.99 -3.44
C PRO A 136 37.71 44.04 -3.52
N ALA A 137 38.06 44.68 -2.39
CA ALA A 137 38.99 45.78 -2.31
C ALA A 137 40.41 45.30 -2.03
N CYS A 138 40.91 44.39 -2.86
CA CYS A 138 42.34 44.37 -3.03
C CYS A 138 42.75 45.59 -3.85
N LYS A 139 43.06 46.68 -3.14
CA LYS A 139 43.40 47.98 -3.72
C LYS A 139 44.65 47.93 -4.61
N ASP A 140 45.43 46.86 -4.53
CA ASP A 140 46.69 46.67 -5.25
C ASP A 140 46.54 45.51 -6.25
N GLN A 141 46.25 45.86 -7.53
CA GLN A 141 46.03 44.90 -8.62
C GLN A 141 47.19 43.90 -8.78
N ASN A 142 48.41 44.29 -8.41
CA ASN A 142 49.60 43.45 -8.54
C ASN A 142 49.78 42.42 -7.41
N LYS A 143 49.08 42.57 -6.26
CA LYS A 143 49.15 41.62 -5.13
C LYS A 143 48.00 40.62 -5.09
N CYS A 144 46.85 40.96 -5.66
CA CYS A 144 45.66 40.10 -5.65
C CYS A 144 45.25 39.50 -6.99
N ALA A 145 46.04 39.69 -8.04
CA ALA A 145 45.86 39.04 -9.34
C ALA A 145 46.22 37.54 -9.34
N LYS A 146 46.35 36.87 -8.18
CA LYS A 146 46.56 35.42 -8.14
C LYS A 146 45.22 34.72 -8.38
N ASP A 147 45.18 33.81 -9.36
CA ASP A 147 43.98 33.07 -9.81
C ASP A 147 43.17 32.45 -8.66
N THR A 148 43.83 32.08 -7.56
CA THR A 148 43.21 31.51 -6.36
C THR A 148 42.18 32.44 -5.70
N LEU A 149 42.49 33.74 -5.50
CA LEU A 149 41.56 34.68 -4.86
C LEU A 149 40.35 34.96 -5.75
N LYS A 150 40.58 35.08 -7.06
CA LYS A 150 39.53 35.21 -8.06
C LYS A 150 38.59 34.00 -8.01
N LYS A 151 39.14 32.79 -8.05
CA LYS A 151 38.39 31.53 -7.96
C LYS A 151 37.58 31.43 -6.66
N PHE A 152 38.15 31.84 -5.53
CA PHE A 152 37.42 31.89 -4.25
C PHE A 152 36.22 32.83 -4.30
N ASN A 153 36.41 34.06 -4.78
CA ASN A 153 35.32 35.03 -4.90
C ASN A 153 34.23 34.55 -5.88
N GLU A 154 34.61 33.90 -6.98
CA GLU A 154 33.68 33.25 -7.91
C GLU A 154 32.88 32.13 -7.22
N ASN A 155 33.55 31.26 -6.45
CA ASN A 155 32.91 30.18 -5.70
C ASN A 155 31.94 30.71 -4.64
N VAL A 156 32.32 31.76 -3.91
CA VAL A 156 31.48 32.42 -2.90
C VAL A 156 30.25 33.04 -3.57
N SER A 157 30.45 33.81 -4.64
CA SER A 157 29.37 34.44 -5.40
C SER A 157 28.39 33.40 -5.94
N LYS A 158 28.90 32.34 -6.57
CA LYS A 158 28.11 31.21 -7.06
C LYS A 158 27.31 30.54 -5.95
N SER A 159 27.94 30.27 -4.80
CA SER A 159 27.27 29.61 -3.68
C SER A 159 26.13 30.47 -3.11
N ILE A 160 26.35 31.78 -2.94
CA ILE A 160 25.31 32.74 -2.52
C ILE A 160 24.17 32.79 -3.53
N GLN A 161 24.47 32.84 -4.83
CA GLN A 161 23.44 32.89 -5.87
C GLN A 161 22.56 31.62 -5.87
N LEU A 162 23.17 30.44 -5.72
CA LEU A 162 22.43 29.18 -5.64
C LEU A 162 21.50 29.14 -4.40
N GLN A 163 21.97 29.63 -3.25
CA GLN A 163 21.17 29.70 -2.02
C GLN A 163 20.07 30.77 -2.06
N LEU A 164 20.27 31.87 -2.77
CA LEU A 164 19.19 32.82 -3.02
C LEU A 164 18.15 32.24 -3.98
N ALA A 165 18.58 31.42 -4.94
CA ALA A 165 17.70 30.77 -5.91
C ALA A 165 16.84 29.67 -5.28
N ILE A 166 17.37 28.85 -4.36
CA ILE A 166 16.61 27.77 -3.71
C ILE A 166 15.44 28.32 -2.88
N ASN A 167 15.52 29.54 -2.38
CA ASN A 167 14.39 30.17 -1.67
C ASN A 167 13.15 30.37 -2.55
N LYS A 168 13.29 30.40 -3.89
CA LYS A 168 12.14 30.48 -4.80
C LYS A 168 11.25 29.24 -4.73
N ASP A 169 11.79 28.11 -4.27
CA ASP A 169 11.03 26.87 -4.09
C ASP A 169 10.00 26.96 -2.97
N LYS A 170 10.12 27.97 -2.10
CA LYS A 170 9.12 28.28 -1.06
C LYS A 170 7.74 28.53 -1.67
N ASP A 171 7.68 29.14 -2.85
CA ASP A 171 6.41 29.48 -3.53
C ASP A 171 5.66 28.22 -3.99
N ALA A 172 6.37 27.09 -4.15
CA ALA A 172 5.75 25.80 -4.49
C ALA A 172 5.17 25.07 -3.27
N ILE A 173 5.67 25.35 -2.05
CA ILE A 173 5.26 24.64 -0.82
C ILE A 173 3.73 24.64 -0.61
N PRO A 174 3.01 25.78 -0.70
CA PRO A 174 1.55 25.79 -0.52
C PRO A 174 0.81 24.90 -1.51
N ARG A 175 1.30 24.82 -2.76
CA ARG A 175 0.73 23.93 -3.79
C ARG A 175 0.92 22.47 -3.40
N ILE A 176 2.11 22.09 -2.92
CA ILE A 176 2.38 20.71 -2.47
C ILE A 176 1.55 20.35 -1.23
N LEU A 177 1.44 21.25 -0.26
CA LEU A 177 0.59 21.08 0.92
C LEU A 177 -0.90 20.91 0.55
N SER A 178 -1.38 21.64 -0.46
CA SER A 178 -2.73 21.48 -0.98
C SER A 178 -2.94 20.09 -1.58
N VAL A 179 -1.95 19.57 -2.33
CA VAL A 179 -1.99 18.22 -2.87
C VAL A 179 -2.08 17.18 -1.75
N ILE A 180 -1.22 17.26 -0.73
CA ILE A 180 -1.24 16.33 0.42
C ILE A 180 -2.56 16.40 1.19
N SER A 181 -3.12 17.61 1.35
CA SER A 181 -4.41 17.79 2.01
C SER A 181 -5.53 17.12 1.21
N ARG A 182 -5.57 17.31 -0.12
CA ARG A 182 -6.53 16.63 -0.99
C ARG A 182 -6.42 15.11 -0.90
N MET A 183 -5.21 14.56 -0.87
CA MET A 183 -4.98 13.12 -0.69
C MET A 183 -5.57 12.61 0.63
N SER A 184 -5.36 13.35 1.71
CA SER A 184 -5.92 13.02 3.03
C SER A 184 -7.46 13.11 3.02
N ASP A 185 -8.03 14.10 2.34
CA ASP A 185 -9.49 14.25 2.21
C ASP A 185 -10.11 13.14 1.35
N PHE A 186 -9.41 12.68 0.31
CA PHE A 186 -9.88 11.53 -0.48
C PHE A 186 -9.93 10.25 0.37
N ILE A 187 -8.93 10.00 1.22
CA ILE A 187 -8.93 8.86 2.14
C ILE A 187 -10.16 8.92 3.05
N LYS A 188 -10.39 10.07 3.71
CA LYS A 188 -11.54 10.25 4.61
C LYS A 188 -12.87 10.02 3.90
N ARG A 189 -13.03 10.53 2.67
CA ARG A 189 -14.23 10.29 1.87
C ARG A 189 -14.51 8.80 1.65
N VAL A 190 -13.48 8.01 1.38
CA VAL A 190 -13.65 6.56 1.18
C VAL A 190 -13.96 5.85 2.50
N GLU A 191 -13.37 6.27 3.62
CA GLU A 191 -13.72 5.76 4.95
C GLU A 191 -15.17 6.08 5.35
N ASP A 192 -15.63 7.30 5.05
CA ASP A 192 -17.02 7.73 5.27
C ASP A 192 -17.99 6.97 4.37
N ALA A 193 -17.66 6.79 3.09
CA ALA A 193 -18.45 6.01 2.14
C ALA A 193 -18.55 4.53 2.58
N ALA A 194 -17.44 3.97 3.07
CA ALA A 194 -17.42 2.63 3.65
C ALA A 194 -18.21 2.51 4.95
N SER A 195 -18.56 3.62 5.60
CA SER A 195 -19.36 3.67 6.83
C SER A 195 -20.82 4.07 6.59
N THR A 196 -21.19 4.44 5.35
CA THR A 196 -22.54 4.87 4.98
C THR A 196 -23.43 3.68 4.63
N THR A 197 -24.62 3.59 5.23
CA THR A 197 -25.57 2.50 5.00
C THR A 197 -25.83 2.29 3.50
N PRO A 198 -25.89 1.04 2.99
CA PRO A 198 -26.08 0.79 1.56
C PRO A 198 -27.41 1.35 1.06
N ASN A 199 -27.45 1.80 -0.20
CA ASN A 199 -28.67 2.28 -0.83
C ASN A 199 -29.67 1.12 -1.01
N ILE A 200 -30.61 1.03 -0.06
CA ILE A 200 -31.63 -0.01 0.01
C ILE A 200 -32.54 0.01 -1.22
N GLU A 201 -32.96 1.19 -1.69
CA GLU A 201 -33.79 1.31 -2.89
C GLU A 201 -33.06 0.85 -4.15
N GLY A 202 -31.77 1.18 -4.26
CA GLY A 202 -30.90 0.70 -5.34
C GLY A 202 -30.82 -0.83 -5.38
N LEU A 203 -30.66 -1.48 -4.23
CA LEU A 203 -30.64 -2.94 -4.13
C LEU A 203 -31.99 -3.56 -4.48
N VAL A 204 -33.09 -2.97 -4.00
CA VAL A 204 -34.44 -3.44 -4.32
C VAL A 204 -34.69 -3.39 -5.82
N ASN A 205 -34.34 -2.29 -6.47
CA ASN A 205 -34.48 -2.16 -7.92
C ASN A 205 -33.61 -3.18 -8.68
N LEU A 206 -32.39 -3.46 -8.22
CA LEU A 206 -31.55 -4.47 -8.86
C LEU A 206 -32.12 -5.89 -8.76
N ILE A 207 -32.79 -6.22 -7.65
CA ILE A 207 -33.46 -7.51 -7.44
C ILE A 207 -34.75 -7.58 -8.27
N THR A 208 -35.60 -6.56 -8.20
CA THR A 208 -36.90 -6.54 -8.88
C THR A 208 -36.75 -6.46 -10.40
N GLU A 209 -35.70 -5.80 -10.90
CA GLU A 209 -35.39 -5.69 -12.33
C GLU A 209 -34.51 -6.85 -12.85
N GLN A 210 -34.25 -7.89 -12.04
CA GLN A 210 -33.40 -9.05 -12.39
C GLN A 210 -31.98 -8.67 -12.88
N LYS A 211 -31.41 -7.61 -12.30
CA LYS A 211 -30.08 -7.11 -12.65
C LYS A 211 -28.95 -7.82 -11.89
N ILE A 212 -29.24 -8.49 -10.78
CA ILE A 212 -28.28 -9.37 -10.10
C ILE A 212 -28.23 -10.71 -10.84
N LYS A 213 -27.15 -10.96 -11.58
CA LYS A 213 -26.95 -12.18 -12.37
C LYS A 213 -25.83 -13.06 -11.83
N LYS A 214 -24.89 -12.48 -11.07
CA LYS A 214 -23.75 -13.16 -10.45
C LYS A 214 -23.42 -12.55 -9.09
N LEU A 215 -22.74 -13.32 -8.23
CA LEU A 215 -22.39 -12.90 -6.87
C LEU A 215 -21.54 -11.61 -6.81
N SER A 216 -20.74 -11.32 -7.84
CA SER A 216 -19.98 -10.06 -7.90
C SER A 216 -20.88 -8.83 -7.98
N ASP A 217 -22.07 -8.94 -8.59
CA ASP A 217 -23.00 -7.82 -8.77
C ASP A 217 -23.50 -7.29 -7.42
N ILE A 218 -23.58 -8.16 -6.40
CA ILE A 218 -23.99 -7.79 -5.04
C ILE A 218 -22.98 -6.82 -4.41
N VAL A 219 -21.70 -6.96 -4.73
CA VAL A 219 -20.62 -6.14 -4.16
C VAL A 219 -20.42 -4.85 -4.93
N GLU A 220 -20.74 -4.82 -6.23
CA GLU A 220 -20.81 -3.58 -7.03
C GLU A 220 -21.85 -2.56 -6.51
N ILE A 221 -22.80 -3.01 -5.68
CA ILE A 221 -23.79 -2.14 -5.00
C ILE A 221 -23.13 -1.29 -3.92
N LEU A 222 -22.06 -1.79 -3.29
CA LEU A 222 -21.35 -1.05 -2.26
C LEU A 222 -20.58 0.10 -2.91
N GLN A 223 -20.90 1.34 -2.51
CA GLN A 223 -20.34 2.57 -3.08
C GLN A 223 -18.80 2.59 -3.06
N VAL A 224 -18.22 1.98 -2.03
CA VAL A 224 -16.78 1.80 -1.84
C VAL A 224 -16.08 1.11 -3.03
N THR A 225 -16.79 0.25 -3.78
CA THR A 225 -16.23 -0.43 -4.96
C THR A 225 -16.03 0.50 -6.15
N LYS A 226 -16.70 1.66 -6.14
CA LYS A 226 -16.55 2.73 -7.14
C LYS A 226 -15.58 3.80 -6.66
N ASP A 227 -15.67 4.17 -5.38
CA ASP A 227 -14.89 5.28 -4.83
C ASP A 227 -13.41 4.90 -4.63
N LEU A 228 -13.12 3.66 -4.20
CA LEU A 228 -11.76 3.22 -3.95
C LEU A 228 -10.87 3.23 -5.22
N PRO A 229 -11.29 2.68 -6.38
CA PRO A 229 -10.50 2.80 -7.60
C PRO A 229 -10.24 4.26 -8.02
N ASN A 230 -11.21 5.15 -7.84
CA ASN A 230 -11.07 6.56 -8.16
C ASN A 230 -10.08 7.25 -7.20
N LEU A 231 -10.18 6.98 -5.89
CA LEU A 231 -9.19 7.40 -4.91
C LEU A 231 -7.79 6.99 -5.34
N VAL A 232 -7.56 5.71 -5.65
CA VAL A 232 -6.22 5.23 -6.00
C VAL A 232 -5.71 5.89 -7.29
N LYS A 233 -6.57 6.12 -8.28
CA LYS A 233 -6.22 6.88 -9.51
C LYS A 233 -5.85 8.32 -9.19
N ASP A 234 -6.63 9.01 -8.37
CA ASP A 234 -6.38 10.41 -7.99
C ASP A 234 -5.08 10.55 -7.17
N LEU A 235 -4.84 9.62 -6.23
CA LEU A 235 -3.58 9.55 -5.48
C LEU A 235 -2.41 9.34 -6.45
N HIS A 236 -2.48 8.33 -7.33
CA HIS A 236 -1.44 8.05 -8.33
C HIS A 236 -1.17 9.25 -9.24
N HIS A 237 -2.21 9.96 -9.69
CA HIS A 237 -2.09 11.14 -10.54
C HIS A 237 -1.38 12.31 -9.85
N HIS A 238 -1.60 12.49 -8.54
CA HIS A 238 -1.05 13.61 -7.80
C HIS A 238 0.36 13.34 -7.22
N MET A 239 0.72 12.08 -7.00
CA MET A 239 2.04 11.66 -6.47
C MET A 239 3.26 12.21 -7.24
N PRO A 240 3.27 12.25 -8.59
CA PRO A 240 4.37 12.84 -9.35
C PRO A 240 4.67 14.29 -8.99
N THR A 241 3.65 15.08 -8.60
CA THR A 241 3.86 16.50 -8.26
C THR A 241 4.72 16.65 -7.01
N ILE A 242 4.48 15.82 -5.99
CA ILE A 242 5.29 15.81 -4.75
C ILE A 242 6.68 15.27 -5.06
N THR A 243 6.74 14.15 -5.79
CA THR A 243 8.00 13.48 -6.15
C THR A 243 8.95 14.39 -6.93
N GLN A 244 8.44 15.06 -7.96
CA GLN A 244 9.23 15.98 -8.79
C GLN A 244 9.74 17.19 -7.99
N PHE A 245 8.89 17.76 -7.12
CA PHE A 245 9.30 18.85 -6.24
C PHE A 245 10.47 18.42 -5.34
N THR A 246 10.32 17.29 -4.65
CA THR A 246 11.32 16.79 -3.70
C THR A 246 12.63 16.43 -4.40
N LEU A 247 12.58 15.79 -5.58
CA LEU A 247 13.77 15.49 -6.38
C LEU A 247 14.49 16.76 -6.84
N ALA A 248 13.76 17.73 -7.40
CA ALA A 248 14.34 18.96 -7.90
C ALA A 248 14.97 19.79 -6.78
N LEU A 249 14.32 19.85 -5.61
CA LEU A 249 14.84 20.57 -4.46
C LEU A 249 16.08 19.87 -3.87
N ASN A 250 16.07 18.53 -3.77
CA ASN A 250 17.24 17.78 -3.29
C ASN A 250 18.45 17.95 -4.23
N GLN A 251 18.24 17.95 -5.56
CA GLN A 251 19.29 18.22 -6.54
C GLN A 251 19.88 19.64 -6.37
N ARG A 252 19.05 20.65 -6.15
CA ARG A 252 19.51 22.02 -5.87
C ARG A 252 20.27 22.11 -4.55
N ALA A 253 19.78 21.47 -3.50
CA ALA A 253 20.47 21.42 -2.21
C ALA A 253 21.84 20.72 -2.31
N GLN A 254 21.94 19.65 -3.12
CA GLN A 254 23.22 19.00 -3.41
C GLN A 254 24.18 19.94 -4.15
N ALA A 255 23.73 20.63 -5.20
CA ALA A 255 24.55 21.58 -5.94
C ALA A 255 25.08 22.73 -5.04
N ILE A 256 24.26 23.19 -4.08
CA ILE A 256 24.71 24.14 -3.07
C ILE A 256 25.79 23.51 -2.18
N ASN A 257 25.56 22.30 -1.67
CA ASN A 257 26.52 21.61 -0.82
C ASN A 257 27.89 21.44 -1.50
N ASP A 258 27.91 21.06 -2.77
CA ASP A 258 29.14 20.94 -3.56
C ASP A 258 29.83 22.31 -3.78
N SER A 259 29.02 23.36 -3.98
CA SER A 259 29.54 24.74 -4.07
C SER A 259 30.10 25.23 -2.74
N ILE A 260 29.51 24.86 -1.60
CA ILE A 260 30.05 25.18 -0.26
C ILE A 260 31.37 24.45 -0.03
N ALA A 261 31.44 23.15 -0.38
CA ALA A 261 32.68 22.39 -0.31
C ALA A 261 33.83 23.09 -1.05
N SER A 262 33.53 23.67 -2.21
CA SER A 262 34.49 24.45 -3.02
C SER A 262 34.87 25.81 -2.41
N VAL A 263 34.04 26.38 -1.52
CA VAL A 263 34.37 27.61 -0.77
C VAL A 263 35.27 27.29 0.42
N VAL A 264 35.03 26.16 1.09
CA VAL A 264 35.73 25.78 2.33
C VAL A 264 36.94 24.87 2.11
N SER A 265 37.23 24.45 0.86
CA SER A 265 38.32 23.51 0.53
C SER A 265 39.72 24.10 0.68
N ASP A 266 39.88 25.40 0.41
CA ASP A 266 41.20 26.02 0.36
C ASP A 266 41.71 26.33 1.77
N SER A 267 42.91 25.83 2.09
CA SER A 267 43.61 26.13 3.34
C SER A 267 44.35 27.46 3.22
N TRP A 268 43.65 28.56 3.50
CA TRP A 268 44.23 29.90 3.42
C TRP A 268 45.33 30.15 4.46
N THR A 269 45.37 29.38 5.55
CA THR A 269 46.45 29.43 6.54
C THR A 269 47.81 29.08 5.93
N GLN A 270 47.86 28.26 4.88
CA GLN A 270 49.08 27.82 4.20
C GLN A 270 49.49 28.73 3.03
N GLN A 271 48.70 29.76 2.69
CA GLN A 271 48.97 30.67 1.58
C GLN A 271 49.57 32.01 2.03
N ALA A 272 50.55 31.96 2.94
CA ALA A 272 51.12 33.15 3.56
C ALA A 272 51.77 34.13 2.57
N ASP A 273 52.26 33.59 1.46
CA ASP A 273 53.07 34.30 0.46
C ASP A 273 52.19 35.01 -0.60
N VAL A 274 50.87 34.97 -0.42
CA VAL A 274 49.87 35.33 -1.44
C VAL A 274 49.13 36.62 -1.08
N MET A 275 48.97 36.95 0.21
CA MET A 275 48.19 38.11 0.66
C MET A 275 48.49 38.53 2.10
N SER A 276 48.04 39.73 2.49
CA SER A 276 48.14 40.22 3.86
C SER A 276 47.38 39.35 4.86
N ASP A 277 47.82 39.38 6.12
CA ASP A 277 47.17 38.63 7.20
C ASP A 277 45.71 39.07 7.40
N GLU A 278 45.40 40.36 7.24
CA GLU A 278 44.03 40.89 7.32
C GLU A 278 43.11 40.26 6.26
N THR A 279 43.52 40.24 4.99
CA THR A 279 42.73 39.62 3.91
C THR A 279 42.52 38.13 4.16
N ARG A 280 43.55 37.45 4.66
CA ARG A 280 43.47 36.02 5.02
C ARG A 280 42.48 35.76 6.15
N GLN A 281 42.50 36.57 7.22
CA GLN A 281 41.53 36.46 8.31
C GLN A 281 40.10 36.74 7.83
N ASN A 282 39.91 37.70 6.92
CA ASN A 282 38.60 37.97 6.32
C ASN A 282 38.08 36.78 5.50
N ILE A 283 38.93 36.12 4.72
CA ILE A 283 38.58 34.90 3.98
C ILE A 283 38.23 33.74 4.92
N ILE A 284 39.04 33.51 5.95
CA ILE A 284 38.79 32.48 6.97
C ILE A 284 37.45 32.73 7.68
N SER A 285 37.13 34.00 7.97
CA SER A 285 35.85 34.43 8.55
C SER A 285 34.66 34.17 7.60
N ILE A 286 34.83 34.34 6.29
CA ILE A 286 33.80 33.96 5.31
C ILE A 286 33.64 32.44 5.29
N GLN A 287 34.73 31.68 5.20
CA GLN A 287 34.69 30.21 5.19
C GLN A 287 34.01 29.64 6.43
N SER A 288 34.30 30.17 7.63
CA SER A 288 33.65 29.73 8.86
C SER A 288 32.15 29.98 8.82
N LYS A 289 31.68 31.12 8.27
CA LYS A 289 30.24 31.38 8.12
C LYS A 289 29.55 30.41 7.17
N PHE A 290 30.20 30.06 6.06
CA PHE A 290 29.68 29.00 5.17
C PHE A 290 29.60 27.65 5.89
N ARG A 291 30.62 27.29 6.68
CA ARG A 291 30.65 26.06 7.46
C ARG A 291 29.61 26.02 8.57
N ASP A 292 29.49 27.09 9.34
CA ASP A 292 28.79 27.10 10.62
C ASP A 292 27.32 27.56 10.48
N ARG A 293 26.99 28.30 9.41
CA ARG A 293 25.63 28.86 9.22
C ARG A 293 24.91 28.33 8.00
N ILE A 294 25.61 28.14 6.89
CA ILE A 294 24.97 27.66 5.65
C ILE A 294 24.92 26.13 5.64
N SER A 295 26.05 25.46 5.85
CA SER A 295 26.14 23.99 5.74
C SER A 295 25.09 23.26 6.58
N PRO A 296 24.83 23.63 7.86
CA PRO A 296 23.81 22.96 8.67
C PRO A 296 22.40 23.17 8.12
N THR A 297 22.13 24.36 7.58
CA THR A 297 20.82 24.70 7.01
C THR A 297 20.55 23.91 5.72
N ILE A 298 21.55 23.76 4.87
CA ILE A 298 21.43 22.95 3.64
C ILE A 298 21.32 21.46 3.98
N ALA A 299 22.05 20.99 4.99
CA ALA A 299 21.92 19.62 5.49
C ALA A 299 20.51 19.35 6.02
N ASP A 300 19.92 20.28 6.78
CA ASP A 300 18.54 20.19 7.27
C ASP A 300 17.52 20.12 6.12
N ILE A 301 17.66 20.96 5.08
CA ILE A 301 16.83 20.88 3.86
C ILE A 301 16.92 19.48 3.23
N LYS A 302 18.13 18.94 3.07
CA LYS A 302 18.32 17.59 2.49
C LYS A 302 17.70 16.50 3.35
N THR A 303 17.86 16.56 4.67
CA THR A 303 17.25 15.61 5.61
C THR A 303 15.73 15.62 5.49
N LYS A 304 15.11 16.80 5.42
CA LYS A 304 13.65 16.95 5.22
C LYS A 304 13.20 16.37 3.88
N MET A 305 13.97 16.61 2.81
CA MET A 305 13.66 16.04 1.48
C MET A 305 13.79 14.53 1.46
N SER A 306 14.81 13.97 2.12
CA SER A 306 14.97 12.53 2.27
C SER A 306 13.78 11.93 3.01
N ALA A 307 13.38 12.53 4.14
CA ALA A 307 12.22 12.05 4.90
C ALA A 307 10.92 12.05 4.08
N ILE A 308 10.70 13.08 3.25
CA ILE A 308 9.55 13.11 2.32
C ILE A 308 9.68 11.99 1.28
N GLN A 309 10.87 11.75 0.72
CA GLN A 309 11.09 10.64 -0.21
C GLN A 309 10.83 9.29 0.44
N ASP A 310 11.24 9.10 1.69
CA ASP A 310 11.01 7.87 2.44
C ASP A 310 9.50 7.63 2.60
N PHE A 311 8.73 8.66 2.99
CA PHE A 311 7.27 8.58 3.06
C PHE A 311 6.61 8.27 1.71
N LEU A 312 7.08 8.89 0.62
CA LEU A 312 6.56 8.61 -0.73
C LEU A 312 6.86 7.17 -1.16
N SER A 313 8.08 6.68 -0.88
CA SER A 313 8.52 5.34 -1.28
C SER A 313 7.80 4.22 -0.53
N ALA A 314 7.32 4.49 0.69
CA ALA A 314 6.54 3.56 1.49
C ALA A 314 5.10 3.38 0.98
N LEU A 315 4.60 4.28 0.13
CA LEU A 315 3.28 4.16 -0.48
C LEU A 315 3.29 3.15 -1.63
N PRO A 316 2.21 2.38 -1.84
CA PRO A 316 2.16 1.36 -2.89
C PRO A 316 1.99 1.92 -4.31
N PHE A 317 2.10 3.24 -4.49
CA PHE A 317 1.80 3.93 -5.75
C PHE A 317 2.97 4.02 -6.74
N ASN A 318 4.08 3.33 -6.47
CA ASN A 318 5.31 3.43 -7.27
C ASN A 318 5.27 2.63 -8.59
N GLY A 319 4.16 1.95 -8.89
CA GLY A 319 3.97 1.16 -10.11
C GLY A 319 3.32 1.93 -11.27
N GLY A 320 2.92 1.19 -12.30
CA GLY A 320 2.21 1.75 -13.45
C GLY A 320 0.77 2.15 -13.11
N VAL A 321 -0.06 2.32 -14.14
CA VAL A 321 -1.42 2.88 -13.97
C VAL A 321 -2.25 1.91 -13.13
N PRO A 322 -2.95 2.38 -12.07
CA PRO A 322 -3.77 1.50 -11.26
C PRO A 322 -4.91 0.92 -12.08
N SER A 323 -5.01 -0.41 -12.04
CA SER A 323 -6.12 -1.19 -12.55
C SER A 323 -6.93 -1.76 -11.38
N SER A 324 -8.24 -1.84 -11.55
CA SER A 324 -9.15 -2.34 -10.52
C SER A 324 -10.09 -3.39 -11.09
N GLU A 325 -10.35 -4.44 -10.32
CA GLU A 325 -11.30 -5.48 -10.66
C GLU A 325 -12.17 -5.86 -9.46
N VAL A 326 -13.43 -6.14 -9.72
CA VAL A 326 -14.37 -6.73 -8.75
C VAL A 326 -14.61 -8.17 -9.16
N LYS A 327 -14.34 -9.10 -8.26
CA LYS A 327 -14.36 -10.55 -8.52
C LYS A 327 -14.85 -11.31 -7.30
N VAL A 328 -15.02 -12.62 -7.46
CA VAL A 328 -15.40 -13.55 -6.39
C VAL A 328 -14.40 -14.68 -6.38
N ALA A 329 -13.64 -14.80 -5.30
CA ALA A 329 -12.77 -15.92 -5.08
C ALA A 329 -13.59 -17.07 -4.48
N SER A 330 -13.37 -18.29 -4.95
CA SER A 330 -14.11 -19.46 -4.48
C SER A 330 -13.12 -20.52 -4.01
N TYR A 331 -13.39 -21.15 -2.88
CA TYR A 331 -12.54 -22.23 -2.36
C TYR A 331 -13.35 -23.48 -2.06
N GLY A 332 -12.71 -24.62 -2.27
CA GLY A 332 -13.29 -25.94 -2.09
C GLY A 332 -13.24 -26.35 -0.63
N ARG A 333 -14.26 -27.11 -0.23
CA ARG A 333 -14.35 -27.73 1.10
C ARG A 333 -14.58 -29.23 0.93
N TRP A 334 -13.89 -30.04 1.72
CA TRP A 334 -14.03 -31.48 1.64
C TRP A 334 -13.77 -32.18 2.97
N SER A 335 -14.36 -33.36 3.16
CA SER A 335 -14.05 -34.24 4.27
C SER A 335 -13.46 -35.55 3.74
N PRO A 336 -12.25 -35.93 4.20
CA PRO A 336 -11.74 -37.26 3.94
C PRO A 336 -12.54 -38.26 4.78
N VAL A 337 -13.04 -39.30 4.13
CA VAL A 337 -13.72 -40.42 4.78
C VAL A 337 -12.87 -41.66 4.52
N ALA A 338 -12.40 -42.25 5.61
CA ALA A 338 -11.68 -43.51 5.57
C ALA A 338 -12.44 -44.54 6.41
N MET A 339 -12.74 -45.69 5.83
CA MET A 339 -13.40 -46.78 6.55
C MET A 339 -12.82 -48.13 6.15
N ASN A 340 -12.69 -49.03 7.12
CA ASN A 340 -12.31 -50.41 6.83
C ASN A 340 -13.53 -51.14 6.24
N MET A 341 -13.41 -51.60 5.01
CA MET A 341 -14.44 -52.34 4.30
C MET A 341 -14.01 -53.81 4.11
N PRO A 342 -14.96 -54.76 4.10
CA PRO A 342 -14.66 -56.13 3.70
C PRO A 342 -14.40 -56.17 2.19
N CYS A 343 -13.14 -56.32 1.80
CA CYS A 343 -12.77 -56.61 0.42
C CYS A 343 -12.70 -58.13 0.20
N SER A 344 -12.94 -58.56 -1.03
CA SER A 344 -12.74 -59.95 -1.44
C SER A 344 -11.61 -60.05 -2.46
N ARG A 345 -10.80 -61.10 -2.35
CA ARG A 345 -9.86 -61.53 -3.39
C ARG A 345 -10.00 -63.03 -3.60
N TRP A 346 -9.68 -63.48 -4.81
CA TRP A 346 -9.63 -64.92 -5.09
C TRP A 346 -8.33 -65.50 -4.55
N ALA A 347 -8.42 -66.48 -3.66
CA ALA A 347 -7.28 -67.20 -3.12
C ALA A 347 -7.31 -68.66 -3.60
N THR A 348 -6.15 -69.24 -3.82
CA THR A 348 -6.03 -70.67 -4.16
C THR A 348 -5.42 -71.40 -2.97
N LYS A 349 -6.08 -72.45 -2.50
CA LYS A 349 -5.52 -73.36 -1.49
C LYS A 349 -5.18 -74.68 -2.15
N ASN A 350 -3.93 -75.08 -1.98
CA ASN A 350 -3.46 -76.40 -2.38
C ASN A 350 -3.66 -77.36 -1.21
N TYR A 351 -4.04 -78.59 -1.51
CA TYR A 351 -4.13 -79.65 -0.51
C TYR A 351 -3.43 -80.92 -0.99
N GLU A 352 -2.92 -81.67 -0.02
CA GLU A 352 -2.36 -82.99 -0.21
C GLU A 352 -2.91 -83.90 0.89
N ALA A 353 -3.70 -84.90 0.51
CA ALA A 353 -4.29 -85.86 1.43
C ALA A 353 -4.26 -87.25 0.80
N SER A 354 -3.70 -88.23 1.52
CA SER A 354 -3.61 -89.63 1.08
C SER A 354 -3.06 -89.83 -0.34
N GLY A 355 -2.04 -89.05 -0.72
CA GLY A 355 -1.40 -89.12 -2.05
C GLY A 355 -2.12 -88.38 -3.18
N PHE A 356 -3.33 -87.84 -2.95
CA PHE A 356 -4.02 -86.98 -3.91
C PHE A 356 -3.62 -85.51 -3.71
N LYS A 357 -3.28 -84.84 -4.81
CA LYS A 357 -2.94 -83.41 -4.86
C LYS A 357 -3.96 -82.65 -5.69
N GLY A 358 -4.40 -81.51 -5.18
CA GLY A 358 -5.33 -80.65 -5.90
C GLY A 358 -5.26 -79.20 -5.41
N SER A 359 -5.94 -78.33 -6.14
CA SER A 359 -6.09 -76.92 -5.79
C SER A 359 -7.55 -76.51 -5.98
N PHE A 360 -8.08 -75.70 -5.07
CA PHE A 360 -9.37 -75.06 -5.27
C PHE A 360 -9.27 -73.57 -4.99
N GLY A 361 -10.01 -72.79 -5.78
CA GLY A 361 -10.18 -71.35 -5.57
C GLY A 361 -11.30 -71.08 -4.58
N TYR A 362 -11.11 -70.10 -3.71
CA TYR A 362 -12.13 -69.64 -2.77
C TYR A 362 -12.02 -68.13 -2.56
N PRO A 363 -13.13 -67.43 -2.28
CA PRO A 363 -13.08 -66.02 -1.92
C PRO A 363 -12.46 -65.88 -0.52
N GLN A 364 -11.39 -65.11 -0.42
CA GLN A 364 -10.82 -64.69 0.85
C GLN A 364 -11.22 -63.24 1.12
N PHE A 365 -11.85 -63.02 2.27
CA PHE A 365 -12.18 -61.68 2.74
C PHE A 365 -11.05 -61.12 3.61
N TYR A 366 -10.77 -59.83 3.45
CA TYR A 366 -9.78 -59.11 4.25
C TYR A 366 -10.23 -57.66 4.43
N ASN A 367 -9.73 -57.01 5.47
CA ASN A 367 -9.96 -55.59 5.69
C ASN A 367 -9.14 -54.80 4.67
N CYS A 368 -9.82 -54.01 3.85
CA CYS A 368 -9.21 -53.01 3.00
C CYS A 368 -9.63 -51.61 3.49
N LEU A 369 -8.70 -50.66 3.38
CA LEU A 369 -9.03 -49.26 3.64
C LEU A 369 -9.76 -48.70 2.41
N TYR A 370 -11.00 -48.28 2.59
CA TYR A 370 -11.72 -47.48 1.62
C TYR A 370 -11.51 -46.01 1.97
N GLU A 371 -11.00 -45.23 1.02
CA GLU A 371 -10.79 -43.80 1.16
C GLU A 371 -11.58 -43.05 0.09
N GLU A 372 -12.41 -42.12 0.52
CA GLU A 372 -13.18 -41.25 -0.37
C GLU A 372 -13.18 -39.82 0.16
N THR A 373 -13.41 -38.86 -0.73
CA THR A 373 -13.50 -37.45 -0.38
C THR A 373 -14.93 -36.96 -0.63
N ILE A 374 -15.62 -36.60 0.45
CA ILE A 374 -16.93 -35.96 0.35
C ILE A 374 -16.72 -34.48 0.09
N LYS A 375 -17.24 -33.99 -1.04
CA LYS A 375 -17.18 -32.57 -1.40
C LYS A 375 -18.34 -31.83 -0.75
N TRP A 376 -18.02 -30.72 -0.08
CA TRP A 376 -19.00 -29.77 0.44
C TRP A 376 -19.20 -28.62 -0.54
N PRO A 377 -20.32 -27.88 -0.45
CA PRO A 377 -20.49 -26.64 -1.21
C PRO A 377 -19.31 -25.69 -0.99
N ASN A 378 -18.85 -25.08 -2.08
CA ASN A 378 -17.78 -24.07 -2.02
C ASN A 378 -18.26 -22.86 -1.23
N HIS A 379 -17.30 -22.19 -0.59
CA HIS A 379 -17.51 -20.86 -0.05
C HIS A 379 -17.00 -19.81 -1.02
N HIS A 380 -17.59 -18.62 -0.96
CA HIS A 380 -17.30 -17.55 -1.89
C HIS A 380 -16.94 -16.26 -1.13
N ILE A 381 -15.86 -15.61 -1.55
CA ILE A 381 -15.40 -14.34 -0.97
C ILE A 381 -15.36 -13.32 -2.10
N PRO A 382 -16.38 -12.44 -2.21
CA PRO A 382 -16.30 -11.30 -3.11
C PRO A 382 -15.22 -10.31 -2.66
N TYR A 383 -14.55 -9.68 -3.61
CA TYR A 383 -13.47 -8.74 -3.33
C TYR A 383 -13.30 -7.68 -4.42
N VAL A 384 -12.69 -6.56 -4.01
CA VAL A 384 -12.11 -5.56 -4.92
C VAL A 384 -10.60 -5.73 -4.87
N ARG A 385 -9.97 -5.86 -6.04
CA ARG A 385 -8.51 -5.92 -6.17
C ARG A 385 -8.01 -4.76 -7.00
N ILE A 386 -6.96 -4.12 -6.51
CA ILE A 386 -6.27 -3.02 -7.20
C ILE A 386 -4.81 -3.42 -7.40
N GLN A 387 -4.32 -3.25 -8.62
CA GLN A 387 -2.94 -3.54 -9.00
C GLN A 387 -2.35 -2.37 -9.77
N PHE A 388 -1.06 -2.11 -9.53
CA PHE A 388 -0.29 -1.08 -10.22
C PHE A 388 0.55 -1.78 -11.30
N VAL A 389 0.05 -1.80 -12.54
CA VAL A 389 0.60 -2.60 -13.66
C VAL A 389 1.36 -1.73 -14.64
#